data_AF-A0A4V6HRU9-F1
#
_entry.id   AF-A0A4V6HRU9-F1
#
_cell.length_a   1.000
_cell.length_b   1.000
_cell.length_c   1.000
_cell.angle_alpha   90.00
_cell.angle_beta   90.00
_cell.angle_gamma   90.00
#
_symmetry.space_group_name_H-M   'P 1'
#
loop_
_entity.id
_entity.type
_entity.pdbx_description
1 polymer ?
#
loop_
_entity_poly.entity_id
_entity_poly.type
_entity_poly.pdbx_seq_one_letter_code
_entity_poly.pdbx_strand_id
1 'polypeptide(L)'
;MVTIEEFEEMMSEIVATLPEEFFRELSGGVILKEEEKRHPESVGRELSIMGQYCRNPFLGRYVVIYYGSFQRIYGTLPKERLKEKLRKTILHEFRHHLESLAGERDLEIEDAVQIARYKSEKKT
;
A
#
# COMPACT_ATOMS: atom_id res chain seq x y z
N MET A 1 -12.90 16.52 -1.69
CA MET A 1 -11.87 15.75 -0.96
C MET A 1 -12.59 14.55 -0.39
N VAL A 2 -12.12 13.33 -0.69
CA VAL A 2 -12.71 12.10 -0.17
C VAL A 2 -12.46 12.04 1.33
N THR A 3 -13.47 11.75 2.16
CA THR A 3 -13.29 11.58 3.61
C THR A 3 -12.66 10.23 3.95
N ILE A 4 -12.17 10.06 5.18
CA ILE A 4 -11.63 8.75 5.59
C ILE A 4 -12.70 7.66 5.57
N GLU A 5 -13.94 7.98 5.95
CA GLU A 5 -15.08 7.06 5.91
C GLU A 5 -15.38 6.62 4.47
N GLU A 6 -15.41 7.56 3.52
CA GLU A 6 -15.59 7.20 2.10
C GLU A 6 -14.42 6.38 1.56
N PHE A 7 -13.20 6.63 2.06
CA PHE A 7 -12.02 5.87 1.67
C PHE A 7 -12.05 4.44 2.22
N GLU A 8 -12.52 4.27 3.46
CA GLU A 8 -12.74 2.97 4.09
C GLU A 8 -13.80 2.16 3.33
N GLU A 9 -14.91 2.80 2.93
CA GLU A 9 -15.94 2.17 2.09
C GLU A 9 -15.34 1.69 0.75
N MET A 10 -14.57 2.56 0.08
CA MET A 10 -13.87 2.18 -1.16
C MET A 10 -12.89 1.04 -0.97
N MET A 11 -12.14 1.03 0.15
CA MET A 11 -11.23 -0.05 0.51
C MET A 11 -11.99 -1.35 0.71
N SER A 12 -13.08 -1.33 1.48
CA SER A 12 -13.93 -2.48 1.76
C SER A 12 -14.53 -3.06 0.48
N GLU A 13 -15.05 -2.22 -0.42
CA GLU A 13 -15.54 -2.65 -1.73
C GLU A 13 -14.46 -3.36 -2.54
N ILE A 14 -13.23 -2.82 -2.57
CA ILE A 14 -12.12 -3.43 -3.30
C ILE A 14 -11.76 -4.79 -2.69
N VAL A 15 -11.61 -4.84 -1.37
CA VAL A 15 -11.28 -6.04 -0.59
C VAL A 15 -12.33 -7.12 -0.81
N ALA A 16 -13.61 -6.76 -0.83
CA ALA A 16 -14.71 -7.69 -1.12
C ALA A 16 -14.67 -8.25 -2.56
N THR A 17 -13.99 -7.58 -3.50
CA THR A 17 -13.79 -8.12 -4.86
C THR A 17 -12.60 -9.07 -4.99
N LEU A 18 -11.79 -9.25 -3.94
CA LEU A 18 -10.62 -10.12 -3.97
C LEU A 18 -10.99 -11.56 -3.60
N PRO A 19 -10.31 -12.56 -4.20
CA PRO A 19 -10.55 -13.96 -3.86
C PRO A 19 -10.13 -14.26 -2.42
N GLU A 20 -10.87 -15.15 -1.75
CA GLU A 20 -10.61 -15.53 -0.35
C GLU A 20 -9.20 -16.07 -0.11
N GLU A 21 -8.61 -16.70 -1.13
CA GLU A 21 -7.22 -17.21 -1.10
C GLU A 21 -6.20 -16.12 -0.79
N PHE A 22 -6.46 -14.87 -1.19
CA PHE A 22 -5.57 -13.74 -0.89
C PHE A 22 -5.53 -13.40 0.60
N PHE A 23 -6.56 -13.77 1.36
CA PHE A 23 -6.63 -13.55 2.80
C PHE A 23 -6.09 -14.73 3.61
N ARG A 24 -5.62 -15.79 2.94
CA ARG A 24 -5.08 -16.98 3.58
C ARG A 24 -3.82 -16.63 4.37
N GLU A 25 -3.83 -16.90 5.66
CA GLU A 25 -2.77 -16.49 6.61
C GLU A 25 -2.58 -14.97 6.80
N LEU A 26 -3.52 -14.14 6.33
CA LEU A 26 -3.56 -12.70 6.60
C LEU A 26 -4.41 -12.39 7.84
N SER A 27 -4.01 -12.91 9.00
CA SER A 27 -4.80 -12.90 10.24
C SER A 27 -5.23 -11.51 10.72
N GLY A 28 -4.46 -10.46 10.43
CA GLY A 28 -4.81 -9.08 10.80
C GLY A 28 -5.49 -8.28 9.68
N GLY A 29 -5.73 -8.90 8.52
CA GLY A 29 -6.47 -8.28 7.41
C GLY A 29 -5.83 -7.01 6.85
N VAL A 30 -6.67 -6.08 6.44
CA VAL A 30 -6.27 -4.76 5.91
C VAL A 30 -6.65 -3.69 6.94
N ILE A 31 -5.66 -2.93 7.41
CA ILE A 31 -5.81 -1.88 8.41
C ILE A 31 -5.67 -0.53 7.73
N LEU A 32 -6.66 0.35 7.93
CA LEU A 32 -6.60 1.74 7.50
C LEU A 32 -5.99 2.62 8.60
N LYS A 33 -5.02 3.46 8.24
CA LYS A 33 -4.45 4.48 9.12
C LYS A 33 -4.66 5.88 8.54
N GLU A 34 -5.14 6.80 9.37
CA GLU A 34 -5.32 8.21 8.98
C GLU A 34 -3.98 8.92 8.79
N GLU A 35 -2.96 8.46 9.50
CA GLU A 35 -1.62 9.06 9.52
C GLU A 35 -0.94 8.99 8.14
N GLU A 36 -0.18 10.03 7.78
CA GLU A 36 0.75 9.94 6.66
C GLU A 36 2.00 9.16 7.08
N LYS A 37 2.47 8.28 6.21
CA LYS A 37 3.76 7.62 6.40
C LYS A 37 4.72 8.01 5.29
N ARG A 38 5.86 8.57 5.68
CA ARG A 38 6.91 9.02 4.76
C ARG A 38 7.88 7.88 4.49
N HIS A 39 8.35 7.78 3.25
CA HIS A 39 9.38 6.80 2.92
C HIS A 39 10.71 7.21 3.56
N PRO A 40 11.44 6.33 4.26
CA PRO A 40 12.69 6.68 4.94
C PRO A 40 13.78 7.18 3.99
N GLU A 41 13.72 6.74 2.73
CA GLU A 41 14.67 7.13 1.67
C GLU A 41 14.22 8.34 0.84
N SER A 42 13.20 9.06 1.32
CA SER A 42 12.64 10.24 0.68
C SER A 42 13.63 11.41 0.71
N VAL A 43 14.32 11.64 -0.42
CA VAL A 43 15.07 12.89 -0.63
C VAL A 43 14.05 14.01 -0.85
N GLY A 44 14.08 15.04 0.00
CA GLY A 44 13.17 16.20 -0.12
C GLY A 44 11.75 16.01 0.41
N ARG A 45 11.43 14.90 1.09
CA ARG A 45 10.07 14.58 1.61
C ARG A 45 8.99 14.39 0.52
N GLU A 46 9.39 13.94 -0.66
CA GLU A 46 8.50 13.78 -1.81
C GLU A 46 7.91 12.36 -1.92
N LEU A 47 8.56 11.35 -1.34
CA LEU A 47 8.06 9.98 -1.28
C LEU A 47 7.23 9.69 -0.03
N SER A 48 6.05 9.12 -0.23
CA SER A 48 5.14 8.63 0.81
C SER A 48 4.81 7.16 0.59
N ILE A 49 4.65 6.42 1.68
CA ILE A 49 4.25 5.00 1.71
C ILE A 49 2.72 4.97 1.66
N MET A 50 2.17 4.39 0.59
CA MET A 50 0.73 4.25 0.39
C MET A 50 0.17 3.04 1.11
N GLY A 51 0.88 1.92 1.05
CA GLY A 51 0.58 0.68 1.74
C GLY A 51 1.86 0.00 2.18
N GLN A 52 1.76 -0.90 3.15
CA GLN A 52 2.82 -1.83 3.47
C GLN A 52 2.27 -3.15 4.01
N TYR A 53 2.89 -4.24 3.60
CA TYR A 53 2.72 -5.55 4.19
C TYR A 53 3.58 -5.66 5.47
N CYS A 54 2.94 -6.06 6.56
CA CYS A 54 3.56 -6.25 7.86
C CYS A 54 3.43 -7.71 8.30
N ARG A 55 4.53 -8.26 8.81
CA ARG A 55 4.56 -9.57 9.46
C ARG A 55 5.04 -9.40 10.89
N ASN A 56 4.17 -9.70 11.85
CA ASN A 56 4.47 -9.62 13.26
C ASN A 56 4.33 -11.01 13.92
N PRO A 57 5.25 -11.45 14.80
CA PRO A 57 5.18 -12.76 15.44
C PRO A 57 3.92 -12.97 16.30
N PHE A 58 3.39 -11.89 16.87
CA PHE A 58 2.24 -11.94 17.80
C PHE A 58 0.90 -11.58 17.14
N LEU A 59 0.90 -10.71 16.12
CA LEU A 59 -0.31 -10.24 15.44
C LEU A 59 -0.54 -10.95 14.10
N GLY A 60 0.40 -11.80 13.66
CA GLY A 60 0.35 -12.45 12.36
C GLY A 60 0.70 -11.48 11.22
N ARG A 61 0.11 -11.72 10.05
CA ARG A 61 0.34 -10.94 8.83
C ARG A 61 -0.84 -10.00 8.59
N TYR A 62 -0.54 -8.77 8.20
CA TYR A 62 -1.55 -7.75 7.91
C TYR A 62 -1.02 -6.72 6.93
N VAL A 63 -1.92 -6.09 6.18
CA VAL A 63 -1.61 -4.98 5.28
C VAL A 63 -2.04 -3.69 5.97
N VAL A 64 -1.21 -2.66 5.90
CA VAL A 64 -1.54 -1.32 6.41
C VAL A 64 -1.64 -0.38 5.22
N ILE A 65 -2.73 0.38 5.13
CA ILE A 65 -2.96 1.42 4.13
C ILE A 65 -2.97 2.78 4.84
N TYR A 66 -2.24 3.75 4.29
CA TYR A 66 -2.09 5.09 4.88
C TYR A 66 -2.93 6.12 4.14
N TYR A 67 -4.14 6.39 4.63
CA TYR A 67 -5.04 7.39 4.07
C TYR A 67 -4.39 8.77 3.98
N GLY A 68 -3.63 9.20 5.00
CA GLY A 68 -2.92 10.48 5.00
C GLY A 68 -1.92 10.59 3.85
N SER A 69 -1.23 9.49 3.51
CA SER A 69 -0.34 9.43 2.35
C SER A 69 -1.10 9.57 1.03
N PHE A 70 -2.26 8.92 0.91
CA PHE A 70 -3.13 9.05 -0.26
C PHE A 70 -3.68 10.46 -0.42
N GLN A 71 -4.12 11.11 0.66
CA GLN A 71 -4.59 12.50 0.61
C GLN A 71 -3.47 13.45 0.17
N ARG A 72 -2.24 13.24 0.64
CA ARG A 72 -1.10 14.07 0.26
C ARG A 72 -0.76 13.96 -1.23
N ILE A 73 -0.70 12.74 -1.77
CA ILE A 73 -0.25 12.50 -3.16
C ILE A 73 -1.40 12.57 -4.17
N TYR A 74 -2.60 12.17 -3.77
CA TYR A 74 -3.76 12.00 -4.65
C TYR A 74 -5.00 12.79 -4.19
N GLY A 75 -4.92 13.65 -3.18
CA GLY A 75 -6.08 14.37 -2.64
C GLY A 75 -6.78 15.31 -3.63
N THR A 76 -6.12 15.65 -4.74
CA THR A 76 -6.69 16.43 -5.86
C THR A 76 -7.33 15.56 -6.95
N LEU A 77 -7.13 14.22 -6.90
CA LEU A 77 -7.72 13.32 -7.89
C LEU A 77 -9.22 13.09 -7.63
N PRO A 78 -10.01 12.84 -8.70
CA PRO A 78 -11.40 12.44 -8.54
C PRO A 78 -11.52 11.08 -7.86
N LYS A 79 -12.64 10.86 -7.16
CA LYS A 79 -12.93 9.65 -6.37
C LYS A 79 -12.67 8.35 -7.13
N GLU A 80 -13.09 8.26 -8.38
CA GLU A 80 -12.89 7.07 -9.23
C GLU A 80 -11.40 6.77 -9.46
N ARG A 81 -10.60 7.80 -9.78
CA ARG A 81 -9.14 7.65 -9.96
C ARG A 81 -8.45 7.28 -8.66
N LEU A 82 -8.91 7.84 -7.53
CA LEU A 82 -8.42 7.48 -6.21
C LEU A 82 -8.71 6.00 -5.90
N LYS A 83 -9.92 5.52 -6.19
CA LYS A 83 -10.31 4.11 -6.04
C LYS A 83 -9.44 3.19 -6.90
N GLU A 84 -9.15 3.58 -8.15
CA GLU A 84 -8.22 2.82 -9.00
C GLU A 84 -6.81 2.75 -8.40
N LYS A 85 -6.30 3.86 -7.85
CA LYS A 85 -4.98 3.89 -7.20
C LYS A 85 -4.96 3.04 -5.93
N LEU A 86 -5.98 3.16 -5.10
CA LEU A 86 -6.16 2.34 -3.90
C LEU A 86 -6.20 0.85 -4.25
N ARG A 87 -6.96 0.47 -5.28
CA ARG A 87 -7.02 -0.91 -5.77
C ARG A 87 -5.66 -1.44 -6.18
N LYS A 88 -4.89 -0.65 -6.93
CA LYS A 88 -3.53 -1.04 -7.33
C LYS A 88 -2.62 -1.23 -6.13
N THR A 89 -2.66 -0.32 -5.14
CA THR A 89 -1.86 -0.44 -3.92
C THR A 89 -2.23 -1.69 -3.13
N ILE A 90 -3.53 -1.93 -2.89
CA ILE A 90 -3.99 -3.13 -2.19
C ILE A 90 -3.49 -4.39 -2.91
N LEU A 91 -3.71 -4.50 -4.22
CA LEU A 91 -3.23 -5.64 -5.00
C LEU A 91 -1.71 -5.82 -4.93
N HIS A 92 -0.94 -4.73 -4.88
CA HIS A 92 0.52 -4.79 -4.71
C HIS A 92 0.91 -5.40 -3.36
N GLU A 93 0.31 -4.91 -2.26
CA GLU A 93 0.56 -5.45 -0.91
C GLU A 93 0.11 -6.91 -0.76
N PHE A 94 -0.99 -7.29 -1.41
CA PHE A 94 -1.44 -8.69 -1.43
C PHE A 94 -0.52 -9.59 -2.25
N ARG A 95 0.08 -9.08 -3.34
CA ARG A 95 1.10 -9.83 -4.08
C ARG A 95 2.35 -10.05 -3.22
N HIS A 96 2.81 -9.03 -2.50
CA HIS A 96 3.89 -9.17 -1.50
C HIS A 96 3.55 -10.23 -0.43
N HIS A 97 2.30 -10.26 0.02
CA HIS A 97 1.85 -11.29 0.95
C HIS A 97 1.96 -12.70 0.33
N LEU A 98 1.48 -12.91 -0.89
CA LEU A 98 1.55 -14.20 -1.58
C LEU A 98 2.99 -14.64 -1.87
N GLU A 99 3.86 -13.74 -2.31
CA GLU A 99 5.29 -14.04 -2.46
C GLU A 99 5.93 -14.40 -1.12
N SER A 100 5.59 -13.67 -0.06
CA SER A 100 6.05 -13.99 1.30
C SER A 100 5.59 -15.37 1.77
N LEU A 101 4.41 -15.83 1.32
CA LEU A 101 3.94 -17.21 1.54
C LEU A 101 4.71 -18.22 0.70
N ALA A 102 5.02 -17.89 -0.55
CA ALA A 102 5.81 -18.72 -1.45
C ALA A 102 7.31 -18.77 -1.09
N GLY A 103 7.78 -17.84 -0.25
CA GLY A 103 9.21 -17.65 0.05
C GLY A 103 9.99 -16.96 -1.06
N GLU A 104 9.28 -16.31 -2.00
CA GLU A 104 9.86 -15.53 -3.08
C GLU A 104 10.13 -14.07 -2.64
N ARG A 105 11.03 -13.39 -3.35
CA ARG A 105 11.46 -12.01 -3.06
C ARG A 105 11.57 -11.15 -4.32
N ASP A 106 10.90 -11.54 -5.40
CA ASP A 106 11.05 -10.90 -6.70
C ASP A 106 10.47 -9.47 -6.66
N LEU A 107 9.32 -9.26 -6.01
CA LEU A 107 8.74 -7.91 -5.87
C LEU A 107 9.54 -7.01 -4.92
N GLU A 108 10.20 -7.55 -3.89
CA GLU A 108 11.09 -6.74 -3.03
C GLU A 108 12.26 -6.15 -3.85
N ILE A 109 12.75 -6.91 -4.85
CA ILE A 109 13.80 -6.46 -5.77
C ILE A 109 13.25 -5.42 -6.73
N GLU A 110 12.06 -5.61 -7.30
CA GLU A 110 11.42 -4.61 -8.18
C GLU A 110 11.20 -3.27 -7.46
N ASP A 111 10.68 -3.30 -6.22
CA ASP A 111 10.50 -2.09 -5.40
C ASP A 111 11.84 -1.38 -5.14
N ALA A 112 12.88 -2.14 -4.81
CA ALA A 112 14.24 -1.59 -4.62
C ALA A 112 14.80 -0.95 -5.89
N VAL A 113 14.56 -1.55 -7.06
CA VAL A 113 14.95 -1.00 -8.37
C VAL A 113 14.19 0.29 -8.67
N GLN A 114 12.89 0.37 -8.38
CA GLN A 114 12.10 1.59 -8.55
C GLN A 114 12.62 2.74 -7.68
N ILE A 115 12.94 2.46 -6.41
CA ILE A 115 13.52 3.45 -5.51
C ILE A 115 14.93 3.88 -5.97
N ALA A 116 15.75 2.93 -6.42
CA ALA A 116 17.08 3.22 -6.95
C ALA A 116 17.00 4.13 -8.19
N ARG A 117 16.05 3.85 -9.10
CA ARG A 117 15.79 4.68 -10.27
C ARG A 117 15.33 6.08 -9.88
N TYR A 118 14.35 6.21 -8.98
CA TYR A 118 13.92 7.51 -8.45
C TYR A 118 15.09 8.34 -7.89
N LYS A 119 15.97 7.72 -7.11
CA LYS A 119 17.17 8.38 -6.56
C LYS A 119 18.15 8.83 -7.64
N SER A 120 18.29 8.05 -8.71
CA SER A 120 19.19 8.39 -9.82
C SER A 120 18.67 9.59 -10.63
N GLU A 121 17.36 9.69 -10.86
CA GLU A 121 16.74 10.80 -11.60
C GLU A 121 16.74 12.13 -10.79
N LYS A 122 16.70 12.06 -9.46
CA LYS A 122 16.76 13.23 -8.55
C LYS A 122 18.18 13.76 -8.29
N LYS A 123 19.22 13.03 -8.74
CA LYS A 123 20.63 13.39 -8.53
C LYS A 123 21.26 14.12 -9.73
N THR A 124 20.50 14.37 -10.79
CA THR A 124 20.91 15.17 -11.98
C THR A 124 20.40 16.60 -11.86
#